data_AF-X8CMG3-F1
#
_entry.id   AF-X8CMG3-F1
#
_cell.length_a   1.000
_cell.length_b   1.000
_cell.length_c   1.000
_cell.angle_alpha   90.00
_cell.angle_beta   90.00
_cell.angle_gamma   90.00
#
_symmetry.space_group_name_H-M   'P 1'
#
loop_
_entity.id
_entity.type
_entity.pdbx_description
1 polymer ?
#
loop_
_entity_poly.entity_id
_entity_poly.type
_entity_poly.pdbx_seq_one_letter_code
_entity_poly.pdbx_strand_id
1 'polypeptide(L)' 'MLSHRVIFHGRRVCHARKPACGVCLIAKDCPSFGLGPTEAPLAAPLVKGPETEHLLALAGL' A
#
# COMPACT_ATOMS: atom_id res chain seq x y z
N MET A 1 -1.75 -0.36 -19.75
CA MET A 1 -0.93 -1.04 -18.72
C MET A 1 -1.58 -0.92 -17.33
N LEU A 2 -2.70 -1.63 -17.08
CA LEU A 2 -3.31 -1.70 -15.75
C LEU A 2 -2.76 -2.89 -14.95
N SER A 3 -2.61 -4.04 -15.59
CA SER A 3 -2.16 -5.29 -14.96
C SER A 3 -0.82 -5.17 -14.24
N HIS A 4 0.16 -4.48 -14.85
CA HIS A 4 1.45 -4.22 -14.19
C HIS A 4 1.30 -3.40 -12.90
N ARG A 5 0.42 -2.39 -12.88
CA ARG A 5 0.18 -1.57 -11.69
C ARG A 5 -0.41 -2.41 -10.56
N VAL A 6 -1.35 -3.31 -10.88
CA VAL A 6 -1.96 -4.22 -9.89
C VAL A 6 -0.93 -5.21 -9.34
N ILE A 7 -0.09 -5.80 -10.20
CA ILE A 7 0.99 -6.71 -9.77
C ILE A 7 1.95 -5.99 -8.82
N PHE A 8 2.40 -4.79 -9.17
CA PHE A 8 3.31 -4.02 -8.32
C PHE A 8 2.62 -3.54 -7.03
N HIS A 9 1.33 -3.20 -7.07
CA HIS A 9 0.58 -2.86 -5.87
C HIS A 9 0.56 -4.02 -4.87
N GLY A 10 0.26 -5.24 -5.32
CA GLY A 10 0.30 -6.43 -4.47
C GLY A 10 1.69 -6.74 -3.89
N ARG A 11 2.75 -6.50 -4.68
CA ARG A 11 4.14 -6.76 -4.24
C ARG A 11 4.70 -5.70 -3.29
N ARG A 12 4.20 -4.47 -3.37
CA ARG A 12 4.79 -3.31 -2.67
C ARG A 12 3.94 -2.83 -1.50
N VAL A 13 2.62 -2.92 -1.60
CA VAL A 13 1.67 -2.32 -0.64
C VAL A 13 0.69 -3.38 -0.09
N CYS A 14 -0.03 -4.09 -0.95
CA CYS A 14 -1.06 -5.04 -0.55
C CYS A 14 -0.51 -6.47 -0.38
N HIS A 15 0.39 -6.64 0.60
CA HIS A 15 1.02 -7.94 0.88
C HIS A 15 0.01 -9.00 1.34
N ALA A 16 0.24 -10.25 0.94
CA ALA A 16 -0.68 -11.37 1.22
C ALA A 16 -1.01 -11.59 2.71
N ARG A 17 -0.07 -11.31 3.64
CA ARG A 17 -0.26 -11.56 5.08
C ARG A 17 -0.45 -10.31 5.93
N LYS A 18 0.10 -9.17 5.52
CA LYS A 18 0.07 -7.93 6.30
C LYS A 18 0.13 -6.72 5.36
N PRO A 19 -1.01 -6.34 4.76
CA PRO A 19 -1.05 -5.23 3.81
C PRO A 19 -0.83 -3.88 4.49
N ALA A 20 -0.24 -2.92 3.78
CA ALA A 20 0.01 -1.56 4.25
C ALA A 20 -1.23 -0.66 4.04
N CYS A 21 -2.36 -1.00 4.69
CA CYS A 21 -3.65 -0.35 4.46
C CYS A 21 -3.60 1.18 4.70
N GLY A 22 -2.92 1.64 5.75
CA GLY A 22 -2.84 3.05 6.11
C GLY A 22 -2.12 3.97 5.12
N VAL A 23 -1.42 3.41 4.14
CA VAL A 23 -0.74 4.15 3.06
C VAL A 23 -1.16 3.63 1.67
N CYS A 24 -2.28 2.93 1.60
CA CYS A 24 -2.78 2.34 0.37
C CYS A 24 -3.53 3.38 -0.50
N LEU A 25 -3.05 3.60 -1.72
CA LEU A 25 -3.62 4.58 -2.65
C LEU A 25 -5.05 4.24 -3.13
N ILE A 26 -5.47 2.97 -3.00
CA ILE A 26 -6.82 2.51 -3.39
C ILE A 26 -7.72 2.22 -2.18
N ALA A 27 -7.32 2.65 -0.98
CA ALA A 27 -8.02 2.35 0.27
C ALA A 27 -9.52 2.70 0.23
N LYS A 28 -9.87 3.83 -0.39
CA LYS A 28 -11.25 4.35 -0.48
C LYS A 28 -12.19 3.42 -1.25
N ASP A 29 -11.65 2.66 -2.20
CA ASP A 29 -12.40 1.76 -3.07
C ASP A 29 -12.24 0.28 -2.68
N CYS A 30 -11.44 -0.01 -1.65
CA CYS A 30 -11.06 -1.37 -1.29
C CYS A 30 -12.09 -2.00 -0.32
N PRO A 31 -12.81 -3.07 -0.71
CA PRO A 31 -13.75 -3.75 0.18
C PRO A 31 -13.05 -4.53 1.32
N SER A 32 -11.74 -4.76 1.20
CA SER A 32 -10.93 -5.49 2.18
C SER A 32 -10.03 -4.56 3.01
N PHE A 33 -10.30 -3.26 3.01
CA PHE A 33 -9.57 -2.31 3.83
C PHE A 33 -9.68 -2.67 5.33
N GLY A 34 -8.58 -2.51 6.07
CA GLY A 34 -8.51 -2.83 7.50
C GLY A 34 -7.94 -4.21 7.85
N LEU A 35 -7.58 -5.03 6.85
CA LEU A 35 -6.86 -6.31 7.08
C LEU A 35 -5.41 -6.13 7.57
N GLY A 36 -4.86 -4.92 7.49
CA GLY A 36 -3.55 -4.55 8.03
C GLY A 36 -3.61 -3.21 8.77
N PRO A 37 -2.49 -2.69 9.28
CA PRO A 37 -2.48 -1.43 10.01
C PRO A 37 -3.03 -0.29 9.13
N THR A 38 -4.02 0.43 9.67
CA THR A 38 -4.67 1.59 9.03
C THR A 38 -3.98 2.90 9.39
N GLU A 39 -3.19 2.91 10.46
CA GLU A 39 -2.41 4.07 10.85
C GLU A 39 -1.19 4.24 9.94
N ALA A 40 -1.07 5.41 9.33
CA ALA A 40 0.05 5.81 8.47
C ALA A 40 1.45 5.46 9.03
N PRO A 41 1.82 5.80 10.29
CA PRO A 41 3.14 5.48 10.82
C PRO A 41 3.40 3.98 10.99
N LEU A 42 2.35 3.18 11.19
CA LEU A 42 2.47 1.72 11.32
C LEU A 42 2.49 1.01 9.96
N ALA A 43 1.86 1.61 8.95
CA ALA A 43 1.74 1.05 7.60
C ALA A 43 2.92 1.42 6.69
N ALA A 44 3.50 2.61 6.84
CA ALA A 44 4.60 3.08 5.99
C ALA A 44 5.83 2.12 5.95
N PRO A 45 6.30 1.56 7.08
CA PRO A 45 7.42 0.61 7.07
C PRO A 45 7.13 -0.71 6.35
N LEU A 46 5.85 -1.00 6.07
CA LEU A 46 5.46 -2.21 5.36
C LEU A 46 5.58 -2.04 3.83
N VAL A 47 5.70 -0.82 3.32
CA VAL A 47 5.89 -0.60 1.88
C VAL A 47 7.26 -1.10 1.45
N LYS A 48 7.32 -1.78 0.30
CA LYS A 48 8.55 -2.42 -0.20
C LYS A 48 8.91 -2.00 -1.61
N GLY A 49 10.20 -2.04 -1.91
CA GLY A 49 10.74 -1.92 -3.26
C GLY A 49 11.30 -0.53 -3.58
N PRO A 50 11.78 -0.33 -4.82
CA PRO A 50 12.49 0.89 -5.20
C PRO A 50 11.61 2.15 -5.18
N GLU A 51 10.30 2.00 -5.36
CA GLU A 51 9.35 3.12 -5.40
C GLU A 51 8.82 3.54 -4.02
N THR A 52 9.42 3.06 -2.93
CA THR A 52 8.86 3.27 -1.58
C THR A 52 8.70 4.75 -1.26
N GLU A 53 9.74 5.56 -1.47
CA GLU A 53 9.69 7.01 -1.23
C GLU A 53 8.58 7.69 -2.05
N HIS A 54 8.48 7.36 -3.35
CA HIS A 54 7.45 7.91 -4.22
C HIS A 54 6.03 7.53 -3.77
N LEU A 55 5.81 6.26 -3.38
CA LEU A 55 4.52 5.77 -2.92
C LEU A 55 4.08 6.41 -1.60
N LEU A 56 5.02 6.62 -0.68
CA LEU A 56 4.75 7.29 0.59
C LEU A 56 4.41 8.77 0.37
N ALA A 57 5.16 9.46 -0.50
CA ALA A 57 4.88 10.84 -0.86
C ALA A 57 3.46 11.02 -1.44
N LEU A 58 3.02 10.09 -2.30
CA LEU A 58 1.65 10.07 -2.83
C LEU A 58 0.59 9.79 -1.75
N ALA A 59 0.94 9.06 -0.69
CA ALA A 59 0.08 8.80 0.45
C ALA A 59 0.08 9.95 1.49
N GLY A 60 0.89 11.00 1.28
CA GLY A 60 0.98 12.17 2.16
C GLY A 60 1.97 12.02 3.32
N LEU A 61 2.97 11.15 3.17
CA LEU A 61 4.08 10.94 4.11
C LEU A 61 5.42 11.26 3.45
#